data_AF-U7QXG4-F1
#
_entry.id   AF-U7QXG4-F1
#
_cell.length_a   1.000
_cell.length_b   1.000
_cell.length_c   1.000
_cell.angle_alpha   90.00
_cell.angle_beta   90.00
_cell.angle_gamma   90.00
#
_symmetry.space_group_name_H-M   'P 1'
#
loop_
_entity.id
_entity.type
_entity.pdbx_description
1 polymer ?
#
loop_
_entity_poly.entity_id
_entity_poly.type
_entity_poly.pdbx_seq_one_letter_code
_entity_poly.pdbx_strand_id
1 'polypeptide(L)'
;MTIKLICTSHTPLMDFCSPPGTTEKHVRQVFQQLAEQVKEYDPELIVIFAPDHFNGFFYDLMPAFCVGVRANAVGDWDIGKGPLNVPENAAKDLISALYDTGIDVAQSWRMQADHGFVQPLMLLCQDLQRYPTIPVFINCAANPLPTCRRTVALGRAIGQFLFKTDQRVLLLGSGGLSHDPPISQIGQVPPEVEEGLIAGRNPTKEARQRRQSRVIAVGESLARGENVVAPLNLSGMKNC
;
A
#
# COMPACT_ATOMS: atom_id res chain seq x y z
N MET A 1 7.93 -21.16 14.25
CA MET A 1 7.34 -19.99 13.58
C MET A 1 6.12 -19.46 14.32
N THR A 2 6.10 -18.17 14.67
CA THR A 2 4.87 -17.47 15.05
C THR A 2 4.56 -16.47 13.93
N ILE A 3 3.29 -16.41 13.50
CA ILE A 3 2.82 -15.41 12.54
C ILE A 3 1.75 -14.57 13.22
N LYS A 4 1.84 -13.25 13.07
CA LYS A 4 0.74 -12.31 13.32
C LYS A 4 0.33 -11.67 11.99
N LEU A 5 -0.97 -11.47 11.79
CA LEU A 5 -1.52 -10.75 10.63
C LEU A 5 -2.29 -9.53 11.12
N ILE A 6 -2.01 -8.37 10.51
CA ILE A 6 -2.77 -7.15 10.71
C ILE A 6 -3.15 -6.60 9.33
N CYS A 7 -4.43 -6.25 9.15
CA CYS A 7 -4.92 -5.57 7.95
C CYS A 7 -5.46 -4.20 8.32
N THR A 8 -5.06 -3.15 7.60
CA THR A 8 -5.47 -1.76 7.89
C THR A 8 -5.73 -0.98 6.61
N SER A 9 -6.69 -0.07 6.65
CA SER A 9 -6.79 1.00 5.65
C SER A 9 -5.53 1.87 5.64
N HIS A 10 -5.25 2.51 4.50
CA HIS A 10 -4.13 3.44 4.34
C HIS A 10 -4.56 4.83 3.84
N THR A 11 -5.76 5.28 4.19
CA THR A 11 -6.24 6.58 3.70
C THR A 11 -5.29 7.70 4.14
N PRO A 12 -4.65 8.43 3.21
CA PRO A 12 -3.76 9.51 3.59
C PRO A 12 -4.55 10.66 4.24
N LEU A 13 -5.87 10.70 4.08
CA LEU A 13 -6.77 11.72 4.61
C LEU A 13 -6.97 11.63 6.13
N MET A 14 -6.44 10.61 6.81
CA MET A 14 -6.59 10.43 8.26
C MET A 14 -6.17 11.68 9.06
N ASP A 15 -5.17 12.43 8.58
CA ASP A 15 -4.68 13.64 9.23
C ASP A 15 -5.14 14.95 8.58
N PHE A 16 -6.02 14.87 7.56
CA PHE A 16 -6.52 16.03 6.82
C PHE A 16 -8.05 16.17 6.88
N CYS A 17 -8.78 15.10 7.16
CA CYS A 17 -10.24 15.10 7.22
C CYS A 17 -10.73 14.35 8.46
N SER A 18 -11.53 15.03 9.28
CA SER A 18 -12.16 14.44 10.46
C SER A 18 -13.61 14.02 10.14
N PRO A 19 -13.96 12.72 10.21
CA PRO A 19 -15.36 12.32 10.18
C PRO A 19 -16.12 12.85 11.40
N PRO A 20 -17.44 13.09 11.29
CA PRO A 20 -18.24 13.56 12.42
C PRO A 20 -18.31 12.53 13.56
N GLY A 21 -18.52 13.04 14.78
CA GLY A 21 -18.73 12.23 15.97
C GLY A 21 -17.43 11.65 16.56
N THR A 22 -17.50 10.41 17.06
CA THR A 22 -16.40 9.76 17.79
C THR A 22 -15.55 8.83 16.92
N THR A 23 -15.86 8.73 15.63
CA THR A 23 -15.25 7.79 14.69
C THR A 23 -13.73 7.95 14.61
N GLU A 24 -13.23 9.18 14.44
CA GLU A 24 -11.79 9.44 14.36
C GLU A 24 -11.08 8.99 15.64
N LYS A 25 -11.62 9.37 16.80
CA LYS A 25 -11.07 9.00 18.11
C LYS A 25 -10.99 7.48 18.26
N HIS A 26 -12.04 6.76 17.87
CA HIS A 26 -12.08 5.31 17.94
C HIS A 26 -11.02 4.68 17.01
N VAL A 27 -10.93 5.12 15.76
CA VAL A 27 -9.93 4.62 14.80
C VAL A 27 -8.51 4.87 15.31
N ARG A 28 -8.20 6.07 15.81
CA ARG A 28 -6.89 6.39 16.40
C ARG A 28 -6.56 5.52 17.61
N GLN A 29 -7.54 5.27 18.48
CA GLN A 29 -7.37 4.36 19.63
C GLN A 29 -7.07 2.92 19.19
N VAL A 30 -7.73 2.42 18.14
CA VAL A 30 -7.45 1.09 17.58
C VAL A 30 -6.03 1.02 17.02
N PHE A 31 -5.58 2.02 16.26
CA PHE A 31 -4.19 2.05 15.77
C PHE A 31 -3.17 2.10 16.91
N GLN A 32 -3.45 2.85 17.98
CA GLN A 32 -2.58 2.86 19.17
C GLN A 32 -2.50 1.48 19.83
N GLN A 33 -3.63 0.79 19.98
CA GLN A 33 -3.66 -0.57 20.52
C GLN A 33 -2.90 -1.56 19.62
N LEU A 34 -3.06 -1.46 18.30
CA LEU A 34 -2.32 -2.29 17.35
C LEU A 34 -0.82 -2.00 17.40
N ALA A 35 -0.41 -0.74 17.56
CA ALA A 35 1.00 -0.36 17.70
C ALA A 35 1.62 -0.98 18.97
N GLU A 36 0.91 -0.97 20.11
CA GLU A 36 1.38 -1.65 21.32
C GLU A 36 1.44 -3.17 21.12
N GLN A 37 0.46 -3.77 20.43
CA GLN A 37 0.49 -5.20 20.09
C GLN A 37 1.64 -5.58 19.14
N VAL A 38 2.05 -4.69 18.25
CA VAL A 38 3.21 -4.90 17.37
C VAL A 38 4.50 -4.78 18.17
N LYS A 39 4.59 -3.77 19.06
CA LYS A 39 5.72 -3.60 19.98
C LYS A 39 5.89 -4.79 20.92
N GLU A 40 4.81 -5.32 21.48
CA GLU A 40 4.84 -6.50 22.36
C GLU A 40 5.19 -7.78 21.58
N TYR A 41 4.66 -7.91 20.35
CA TYR A 41 4.98 -9.05 19.49
C TYR A 41 6.44 -9.05 19.00
N ASP A 42 7.02 -7.85 18.87
CA ASP A 42 8.41 -7.60 18.50
C ASP A 42 8.83 -8.40 17.24
N PRO A 43 8.27 -8.08 16.05
CA PRO A 43 8.52 -8.86 14.85
C PRO A 43 9.99 -8.79 14.42
N GLU A 44 10.55 -9.92 14.02
CA GLU A 44 11.91 -10.01 13.45
C GLU A 44 11.88 -9.78 11.94
N LEU A 45 10.71 -9.92 11.33
CA LEU A 45 10.47 -9.64 9.92
C LEU A 45 9.03 -9.17 9.73
N ILE A 46 8.87 -8.09 8.96
CA ILE A 46 7.58 -7.65 8.42
C ILE A 46 7.55 -7.95 6.93
N VAL A 47 6.45 -8.53 6.45
CA VAL A 47 6.12 -8.56 5.01
C VAL A 47 4.86 -7.74 4.82
N ILE A 48 4.98 -6.61 4.12
CA ILE A 48 3.87 -5.68 3.88
C ILE A 48 3.40 -5.79 2.43
N PHE A 49 2.10 -6.02 2.28
CA PHE A 49 1.39 -6.04 1.01
C PHE A 49 0.64 -4.73 0.85
N ALA A 50 0.95 -3.97 -0.20
CA ALA A 50 0.25 -2.70 -0.47
C ALA A 50 0.19 -2.40 -1.97
N PRO A 51 -0.80 -1.59 -2.40
CA PRO A 51 -0.76 -0.97 -3.71
C PRO A 51 0.16 0.26 -3.72
N ASP A 52 0.26 0.90 -4.88
CA ASP A 52 0.88 2.21 -5.10
C ASP A 52 -0.11 3.08 -5.87
N HIS A 53 -0.06 4.39 -5.64
CA HIS A 53 -1.01 5.36 -6.17
C HIS A 53 -0.36 6.27 -7.22
N PHE A 54 0.42 5.69 -8.15
CA PHE A 54 1.20 6.43 -9.15
C PHE A 54 2.21 7.38 -8.49
N ASN A 55 3.01 6.83 -7.58
CA ASN A 55 4.14 7.50 -6.93
C ASN A 55 5.44 6.74 -7.21
N GLY A 56 5.40 5.41 -7.12
CA GLY A 56 6.51 4.52 -7.47
C GLY A 56 6.29 3.67 -8.71
N PHE A 57 5.05 3.28 -9.00
CA PHE A 57 4.70 2.40 -10.13
C PHE A 57 3.80 3.13 -11.13
N PHE A 58 4.14 3.06 -12.42
CA PHE A 58 3.49 3.82 -13.49
C PHE A 58 3.31 2.94 -14.74
N TYR A 59 2.52 3.40 -15.72
CA TYR A 59 2.21 2.59 -16.92
C TYR A 59 3.40 2.38 -17.87
N ASP A 60 4.47 3.17 -17.80
CA ASP A 60 5.68 2.89 -18.58
C ASP A 60 6.32 1.54 -18.20
N LEU A 61 6.13 1.09 -16.95
CA LEU A 61 6.43 -0.26 -16.50
C LEU A 61 5.56 -0.60 -15.27
N MET A 62 4.42 -1.24 -15.52
CA MET A 62 3.46 -1.67 -14.49
C MET A 62 3.46 -3.20 -14.33
N PRO A 63 4.11 -3.75 -13.29
CA PRO A 63 4.04 -5.19 -13.02
C PRO A 63 2.74 -5.55 -12.30
N ALA A 64 2.30 -6.81 -12.39
CA ALA A 64 1.21 -7.31 -11.54
C ALA A 64 1.61 -7.34 -10.06
N PHE A 65 2.86 -7.76 -9.79
CA PHE A 65 3.45 -7.86 -8.46
C PHE A 65 4.90 -7.41 -8.49
N CYS A 66 5.40 -6.77 -7.43
CA CYS A 66 6.80 -6.43 -7.29
C CYS A 66 7.30 -6.61 -5.86
N VAL A 67 8.49 -7.21 -5.68
CA VAL A 67 9.17 -7.30 -4.38
C VAL A 67 10.30 -6.27 -4.35
N GLY A 68 10.34 -5.44 -3.30
CA GLY A 68 11.41 -4.49 -3.08
C GLY A 68 12.60 -5.16 -2.43
N VAL A 69 13.75 -5.16 -3.10
CA VAL A 69 15.06 -5.54 -2.52
C VAL A 69 15.65 -4.37 -1.74
N ARG A 70 15.37 -3.14 -2.20
CA ARG A 70 15.60 -1.89 -1.47
C ARG A 70 14.41 -0.97 -1.71
N ALA A 71 14.05 -0.17 -0.72
CA ALA A 71 12.92 0.74 -0.83
C ALA A 71 13.16 2.05 -0.08
N ASN A 72 12.60 3.15 -0.61
CA ASN A 72 12.55 4.45 0.04
C ASN A 72 11.10 4.93 0.11
N ALA A 73 10.69 5.44 1.26
CA ALA A 73 9.48 6.21 1.44
C ALA A 73 9.58 7.55 0.67
N VAL A 74 8.58 7.83 -0.16
CA VAL A 74 8.54 9.03 -1.00
C VAL A 74 8.17 10.31 -0.24
N GLY A 75 7.59 10.17 0.96
CA GLY A 75 7.08 11.28 1.77
C GLY A 75 5.95 12.04 1.10
N ASP A 76 5.07 11.33 0.39
CA ASP A 76 3.79 11.89 0.04
C ASP A 76 2.93 12.03 1.30
N TRP A 77 2.06 13.05 1.29
CA TRP A 77 1.19 13.40 2.43
C TRP A 77 1.93 13.74 3.72
N ASP A 78 3.21 14.06 3.63
CA ASP A 78 4.11 14.29 4.77
C ASP A 78 4.21 13.06 5.72
N ILE A 79 3.90 11.87 5.19
CA ILE A 79 3.95 10.60 5.93
C ILE A 79 5.26 9.88 5.61
N GLY A 80 6.23 9.99 6.52
CA GLY A 80 7.50 9.24 6.48
C GLY A 80 8.38 9.53 5.26
N LYS A 81 9.71 9.60 5.43
CA LYS A 81 10.61 9.83 4.29
C LYS A 81 11.95 9.15 4.52
N GLY A 82 12.55 8.65 3.45
CA GLY A 82 13.88 8.05 3.48
C GLY A 82 13.82 6.52 3.39
N PRO A 83 14.89 5.82 3.76
CA PRO A 83 14.98 4.38 3.53
C PRO A 83 13.97 3.60 4.37
N LEU A 84 13.53 2.45 3.85
CA LEU A 84 12.96 1.36 4.63
C LEU A 84 14.10 0.39 5.01
N ASN A 85 14.01 -0.23 6.18
CA ASN A 85 14.96 -1.28 6.61
C ASN A 85 14.63 -2.60 5.88
N VAL A 86 15.00 -2.71 4.60
CA VAL A 86 14.75 -3.93 3.81
C VAL A 86 15.90 -4.93 3.98
N PRO A 87 15.66 -6.16 4.48
CA PRO A 87 16.71 -7.18 4.57
C PRO A 87 16.99 -7.77 3.18
N GLU A 88 17.96 -7.20 2.46
CA GLU A 88 18.24 -7.51 1.04
C GLU A 88 18.35 -9.01 0.74
N ASN A 89 19.07 -9.77 1.57
CA ASN A 89 19.24 -11.21 1.36
C ASN A 89 17.91 -11.95 1.49
N ALA A 90 17.13 -11.68 2.54
CA ALA A 90 15.82 -12.30 2.72
C ALA A 90 14.83 -11.92 1.60
N ALA A 91 14.88 -10.68 1.09
CA ALA A 91 14.08 -10.26 -0.06
C ALA A 91 14.46 -11.02 -1.34
N LYS A 92 15.76 -11.22 -1.59
CA LYS A 92 16.25 -12.00 -2.75
C LYS A 92 15.94 -13.49 -2.63
N ASP A 93 16.05 -14.05 -1.43
CA ASP A 93 15.71 -15.45 -1.16
C ASP A 93 14.21 -15.68 -1.35
N LEU A 94 13.38 -14.71 -0.91
CA LEU A 94 11.94 -14.73 -1.17
C LEU A 94 11.65 -14.71 -2.68
N ILE A 95 12.26 -13.79 -3.43
CA ILE A 95 12.09 -13.71 -4.90
C ILE A 95 12.47 -15.03 -5.56
N SER A 96 13.60 -15.61 -5.18
CA SER A 96 14.06 -16.90 -5.73
C SER A 96 13.06 -18.02 -5.43
N ALA A 97 12.56 -18.10 -4.19
CA ALA A 97 11.54 -19.07 -3.81
C ALA A 97 10.22 -18.87 -4.56
N LEU A 98 9.82 -17.63 -4.86
CA LEU A 98 8.63 -17.35 -5.67
C LEU A 98 8.79 -17.88 -7.10
N TYR A 99 9.95 -17.65 -7.71
CA TYR A 99 10.24 -18.22 -9.04
C TYR A 99 10.24 -19.75 -9.02
N ASP A 100 10.81 -20.39 -8.00
CA ASP A 100 10.79 -21.85 -7.85
C ASP A 100 9.36 -22.42 -7.75
N THR A 101 8.40 -21.64 -7.26
CA THR A 101 6.98 -22.01 -7.22
C THR A 101 6.18 -21.62 -8.48
N GLY A 102 6.83 -21.04 -9.49
CA GLY A 102 6.18 -20.57 -10.72
C GLY A 102 5.38 -19.26 -10.55
N ILE A 103 5.74 -18.44 -9.56
CA ILE A 103 5.16 -17.11 -9.36
C ILE A 103 6.14 -16.04 -9.83
N ASP A 104 5.87 -15.47 -11.00
CA ASP A 104 6.62 -14.32 -11.49
C ASP A 104 6.29 -13.04 -10.70
N VAL A 105 7.34 -12.36 -10.25
CA VAL A 105 7.30 -11.03 -9.63
C VAL A 105 8.38 -10.16 -10.25
N ALA A 106 8.13 -8.86 -10.38
CA ALA A 106 9.22 -7.92 -10.65
C ALA A 106 10.07 -7.73 -9.39
N GLN A 107 11.37 -7.49 -9.56
CA GLN A 107 12.26 -7.12 -8.46
C GLN A 107 12.65 -5.64 -8.59
N SER A 108 12.56 -4.87 -7.50
CA SER A 108 12.98 -3.47 -7.50
C SER A 108 14.12 -3.22 -6.50
N TRP A 109 15.24 -2.74 -7.01
CA TRP A 109 16.41 -2.33 -6.22
C TRP A 109 16.35 -0.87 -5.77
N ARG A 110 15.25 -0.19 -6.08
CA ARG A 110 14.99 1.21 -5.70
C ARG A 110 13.48 1.46 -5.68
N MET A 111 12.74 0.61 -4.98
CA MET A 111 11.29 0.77 -4.86
C MET A 111 10.99 2.12 -4.22
N GLN A 112 10.11 2.89 -4.83
CA GLN A 112 9.57 4.11 -4.24
C GLN A 112 8.25 3.70 -3.57
N ALA A 113 8.24 3.67 -2.24
CA ALA A 113 7.10 3.26 -1.45
C ALA A 113 6.29 4.49 -1.04
N ASP A 114 5.01 4.53 -1.41
CA ASP A 114 4.11 5.63 -1.07
C ASP A 114 3.36 5.38 0.24
N HIS A 115 2.46 6.29 0.59
CA HIS A 115 1.62 6.19 1.79
C HIS A 115 0.90 4.84 1.94
N GLY A 116 0.62 4.11 0.85
CA GLY A 116 0.04 2.76 0.91
C GLY A 116 0.91 1.78 1.69
N PHE A 117 2.23 1.90 1.60
CA PHE A 117 3.18 1.14 2.42
C PHE A 117 3.51 1.86 3.73
N VAL A 118 3.77 3.16 3.63
CA VAL A 118 4.46 3.92 4.67
C VAL A 118 3.52 4.27 5.83
N GLN A 119 2.24 4.55 5.56
CA GLN A 119 1.30 4.95 6.61
C GLN A 119 1.05 3.82 7.63
N PRO A 120 0.76 2.56 7.23
CA PRO A 120 0.65 1.46 8.20
C PRO A 120 1.93 1.27 9.03
N LEU A 121 3.11 1.37 8.40
CA LEU A 121 4.38 1.24 9.12
C LEU A 121 4.58 2.37 10.13
N MET A 122 4.28 3.62 9.77
CA MET A 122 4.38 4.75 10.69
C MET A 122 3.36 4.63 11.85
N LEU A 123 2.13 4.22 11.57
CA LEU A 123 1.09 4.08 12.61
C LEU A 123 1.39 2.94 13.59
N LEU A 124 1.93 1.81 13.09
CA LEU A 124 2.12 0.60 13.88
C LEU A 124 3.54 0.47 14.46
N CYS A 125 4.56 0.90 13.73
CA CYS A 125 5.97 0.74 14.11
C CYS A 125 6.62 2.05 14.57
N GLN A 126 6.03 3.21 14.23
CA GLN A 126 6.48 4.58 14.55
C GLN A 126 7.80 5.02 13.89
N ASP A 127 8.58 4.07 13.37
CA ASP A 127 9.83 4.32 12.65
C ASP A 127 10.00 3.26 11.54
N LEU A 128 10.31 3.72 10.32
CA LEU A 128 10.54 2.89 9.13
C LEU A 128 11.79 2.01 9.23
N GLN A 129 12.70 2.34 10.14
CA GLN A 129 13.93 1.60 10.37
C GLN A 129 13.81 0.55 11.48
N ARG A 130 12.74 0.63 12.30
CA ARG A 130 12.61 -0.15 13.53
C ARG A 130 12.65 -1.66 13.31
N TYR A 131 11.98 -2.17 12.28
CA TYR A 131 11.86 -3.59 12.00
C TYR A 131 12.25 -3.90 10.54
N PRO A 132 12.99 -5.01 10.30
CA PRO A 132 13.25 -5.48 8.95
C PRO A 132 11.95 -5.70 8.18
N THR A 133 11.79 -5.06 7.02
CA THR A 133 10.52 -5.02 6.28
C THR A 133 10.73 -5.31 4.79
N ILE A 134 10.06 -6.32 4.26
CA ILE A 134 10.02 -6.62 2.82
C ILE A 134 8.71 -6.06 2.24
N PRO A 135 8.77 -5.02 1.39
CA PRO A 135 7.59 -4.49 0.72
C PRO A 135 7.25 -5.32 -0.52
N VAL A 136 5.99 -5.71 -0.62
CA VAL A 136 5.40 -6.46 -1.75
C VAL A 136 4.28 -5.62 -2.34
N PHE A 137 4.55 -5.06 -3.52
CA PHE A 137 3.57 -4.35 -4.32
C PHE A 137 2.60 -5.33 -5.00
N ILE A 138 1.32 -5.01 -4.93
CA ILE A 138 0.26 -5.65 -5.71
C ILE A 138 -0.44 -4.56 -6.52
N ASN A 139 -0.50 -4.73 -7.85
CA ASN A 139 -1.23 -3.79 -8.69
C ASN A 139 -2.73 -3.87 -8.41
N CYS A 140 -3.29 -2.80 -7.86
CA CYS A 140 -4.73 -2.65 -7.58
C CYS A 140 -5.34 -1.44 -8.30
N ALA A 141 -4.56 -0.68 -9.09
CA ALA A 141 -4.96 0.62 -9.62
C ALA A 141 -4.91 0.70 -11.15
N ALA A 142 -3.99 -0.05 -11.77
CA ALA A 142 -3.68 0.08 -13.19
C ALA A 142 -4.15 -1.14 -13.98
N ASN A 143 -5.21 -1.01 -14.77
CA ASN A 143 -5.72 -2.13 -15.55
C ASN A 143 -4.71 -2.58 -16.63
N PRO A 144 -4.62 -3.90 -16.91
CA PRO A 144 -5.36 -5.00 -16.29
C PRO A 144 -4.82 -5.42 -14.91
N LEU A 145 -5.73 -5.75 -13.99
CA LEU A 145 -5.40 -6.18 -12.62
C LEU A 145 -5.10 -7.68 -12.52
N PRO A 146 -4.20 -8.11 -11.61
CA PRO A 146 -4.09 -9.52 -11.24
C PRO A 146 -5.42 -10.04 -10.66
N THR A 147 -5.80 -11.24 -11.06
CA THR A 147 -7.00 -11.88 -10.52
C THR A 147 -6.82 -12.23 -9.03
N CYS A 148 -7.91 -12.30 -8.28
CA CYS A 148 -7.87 -12.75 -6.88
C CYS A 148 -7.20 -14.13 -6.74
N ARG A 149 -7.43 -15.04 -7.70
CA ARG A 149 -6.76 -16.34 -7.75
C ARG A 149 -5.23 -16.22 -7.81
N ARG A 150 -4.70 -15.29 -8.61
CA ARG A 150 -3.25 -15.02 -8.69
C ARG A 150 -2.73 -14.40 -7.39
N THR A 151 -3.46 -13.47 -6.79
CA THR A 151 -3.07 -12.87 -5.50
C THR A 151 -3.04 -13.89 -4.36
N VAL A 152 -4.02 -14.81 -4.33
CA VAL A 152 -4.01 -15.94 -3.37
C VAL A 152 -2.84 -16.89 -3.63
N ALA A 153 -2.50 -17.15 -4.90
CA ALA A 153 -1.34 -17.97 -5.24
C ALA A 153 -0.01 -17.34 -4.77
N LEU A 154 0.16 -16.03 -4.98
CA LEU A 154 1.28 -15.26 -4.44
C LEU A 154 1.37 -15.40 -2.91
N GLY A 155 0.26 -15.13 -2.20
CA GLY A 155 0.23 -15.22 -0.74
C GLY A 155 0.56 -16.62 -0.21
N ARG A 156 0.10 -17.68 -0.88
CA ARG A 156 0.47 -19.07 -0.55
C ARG A 156 1.96 -19.33 -0.73
N ALA A 157 2.55 -18.89 -1.83
CA ALA A 157 3.98 -19.08 -2.10
C ALA A 157 4.86 -18.32 -1.10
N ILE A 158 4.50 -17.07 -0.77
CA ILE A 158 5.17 -16.30 0.30
C ILE A 158 5.01 -17.01 1.64
N GLY A 159 3.81 -17.50 1.97
CA GLY A 159 3.56 -18.26 3.19
C GLY A 159 4.43 -19.52 3.30
N GLN A 160 4.63 -20.25 2.20
CA GLN A 160 5.51 -21.42 2.14
C GLN A 160 6.99 -21.07 2.36
N PHE A 161 7.44 -19.93 1.84
CA PHE A 161 8.78 -19.42 2.11
C PHE A 161 8.94 -19.07 3.60
N LEU A 162 8.00 -18.31 4.15
CA LEU A 162 8.03 -17.88 5.55
C LEU A 162 7.88 -19.05 6.54
N PHE A 163 7.20 -20.13 6.15
CA PHE A 163 7.07 -21.32 7.00
C PHE A 163 8.41 -21.99 7.33
N LYS A 164 9.48 -21.70 6.57
CA LYS A 164 10.81 -22.26 6.77
C LYS A 164 11.65 -21.46 7.78
N THR A 165 11.20 -20.28 8.21
CA THR A 165 11.93 -19.46 9.19
C THR A 165 11.38 -19.67 10.60
N ASP A 166 12.28 -19.59 11.59
CA ASP A 166 11.92 -19.57 13.01
C ASP A 166 11.57 -18.16 13.53
N GLN A 167 11.65 -17.15 12.66
CA GLN A 167 11.37 -15.77 13.00
C GLN A 167 9.91 -15.53 13.44
N ARG A 168 9.72 -14.50 14.28
CA ARG A 168 8.41 -13.87 14.52
C ARG A 168 8.07 -12.99 13.33
N VAL A 169 7.13 -13.43 12.50
CA VAL A 169 6.76 -12.73 11.26
C VAL A 169 5.46 -11.98 11.42
N LEU A 170 5.48 -10.68 11.13
CA LEU A 170 4.27 -9.87 10.99
C LEU A 170 3.92 -9.70 9.51
N LEU A 171 2.75 -10.19 9.12
CA LEU A 171 2.16 -9.90 7.82
C LEU A 171 1.29 -8.64 7.94
N LEU A 172 1.53 -7.66 7.06
CA LEU A 172 0.72 -6.44 6.97
C LEU A 172 -0.03 -6.40 5.64
N GLY A 173 -1.36 -6.35 5.70
CA GLY A 173 -2.20 -6.08 4.54
C GLY A 173 -2.68 -4.64 4.54
N SER A 174 -2.31 -3.86 3.52
CA SER A 174 -2.66 -2.44 3.43
C SER A 174 -3.69 -2.18 2.34
N GLY A 175 -4.76 -1.44 2.68
CA GLY A 175 -5.79 -0.98 1.74
C GLY A 175 -7.22 -1.29 2.19
N GLY A 176 -8.17 -1.01 1.31
CA GLY A 176 -9.60 -1.21 1.57
C GLY A 176 -10.27 -0.08 2.38
N LEU A 177 -11.55 -0.20 2.76
CA LEU A 177 -12.50 -1.28 2.41
C LEU A 177 -13.32 -0.87 1.17
N SER A 178 -14.60 -0.58 1.31
CA SER A 178 -15.43 -0.11 0.18
C SER A 178 -15.19 1.39 -0.01
N HIS A 179 -14.55 1.77 -1.11
CA HIS A 179 -14.36 3.15 -1.55
C HIS A 179 -14.12 3.17 -3.07
N ASP A 180 -14.46 4.28 -3.72
CA ASP A 180 -14.13 4.54 -5.13
C ASP A 180 -13.28 5.82 -5.22
N PRO A 181 -11.96 5.71 -5.01
CA PRO A 181 -11.09 6.85 -5.22
C PRO A 181 -11.08 7.17 -6.72
N PRO A 182 -11.12 8.45 -7.14
CA PRO A 182 -11.06 8.81 -8.54
C PRO A 182 -9.66 8.52 -9.11
N ILE A 183 -9.39 7.27 -9.46
CA ILE A 183 -8.16 6.83 -10.12
C ILE A 183 -8.37 7.02 -11.61
N SER A 184 -7.61 7.97 -12.17
CA SER A 184 -7.60 8.22 -13.61
C SER A 184 -7.20 6.95 -14.38
N GLN A 185 -7.97 6.61 -15.40
CA GLN A 185 -7.71 5.45 -16.26
C GLN A 185 -7.05 5.90 -17.57
N ILE A 186 -6.05 5.14 -18.02
CA ILE A 186 -5.42 5.33 -19.33
C ILE A 186 -6.50 5.23 -20.43
N GLY A 187 -6.43 6.09 -21.45
CA GLY A 187 -7.42 6.21 -22.51
C GLY A 187 -8.75 6.90 -22.12
N GLN A 188 -8.93 7.34 -20.87
CA GLN A 188 -10.16 8.02 -20.42
C GLN A 188 -9.90 9.46 -19.89
N VAL A 189 -8.67 9.94 -20.00
CA VAL A 189 -8.25 11.25 -19.49
C VAL A 189 -7.53 12.05 -20.59
N PRO A 190 -7.43 13.39 -20.46
CA PRO A 190 -6.68 14.20 -21.42
C PRO A 190 -5.20 13.77 -21.53
N PRO A 191 -4.52 13.99 -22.67
CA PRO A 191 -3.17 13.50 -22.92
C PRO A 191 -2.13 13.89 -21.85
N GLU A 192 -2.23 15.08 -21.25
CA GLU A 192 -1.33 15.52 -20.17
C GLU A 192 -1.48 14.64 -18.91
N VAL A 193 -2.72 14.31 -18.55
CA VAL A 193 -3.00 13.45 -17.39
C VAL A 193 -2.57 12.02 -17.68
N GLU A 194 -2.81 11.56 -18.92
CA GLU A 194 -2.41 10.24 -19.39
C GLU A 194 -0.88 10.06 -19.32
N GLU A 195 -0.11 11.03 -19.82
CA GLU A 195 1.35 11.02 -19.70
C GLU A 195 1.80 11.03 -18.23
N GLY A 196 1.07 11.72 -17.34
CA GLY A 196 1.30 11.66 -15.90
C GLY A 196 1.13 10.26 -15.31
N LEU A 197 0.20 9.45 -15.83
CA LEU A 197 0.02 8.06 -15.42
C LEU A 197 1.10 7.13 -16.00
N ILE A 198 1.70 7.49 -17.14
CA ILE A 198 2.78 6.74 -17.79
C ILE A 198 4.14 7.04 -17.17
N ALA A 199 4.48 8.32 -16.96
CA ALA A 199 5.82 8.74 -16.58
C ALA A 199 5.86 9.89 -15.56
N GLY A 200 4.77 10.19 -14.84
CA GLY A 200 4.65 11.31 -13.89
C GLY A 200 5.44 11.20 -12.58
N ARG A 201 6.57 10.49 -12.58
CA ARG A 201 7.46 10.34 -11.42
C ARG A 201 8.00 11.69 -10.96
N ASN A 202 8.21 11.82 -9.65
CA ASN A 202 8.83 12.98 -9.01
C ASN A 202 8.16 14.33 -9.38
N PRO A 203 6.84 14.50 -9.12
CA PRO A 203 6.16 15.75 -9.41
C PRO A 203 6.80 16.91 -8.62
N THR A 204 6.71 18.12 -9.18
CA THR A 204 7.11 19.33 -8.47
C THR A 204 6.32 19.48 -7.17
N LYS A 205 6.86 20.23 -6.19
CA LYS A 205 6.15 20.51 -4.94
C LYS A 205 4.76 21.11 -5.18
N GLU A 206 4.67 22.04 -6.14
CA GLU A 206 3.40 22.67 -6.51
C GLU A 206 2.41 21.67 -7.12
N ALA A 207 2.86 20.80 -8.02
CA ALA A 207 2.00 19.76 -8.61
C ALA A 207 1.52 18.76 -7.55
N ARG A 208 2.40 18.38 -6.61
CA ARG A 208 2.04 17.54 -5.45
C ARG A 208 0.98 18.22 -4.58
N GLN A 209 1.19 19.48 -4.21
CA GLN A 209 0.23 20.26 -3.41
C GLN A 209 -1.12 20.36 -4.12
N ARG A 210 -1.14 20.68 -5.42
CA ARG A 210 -2.37 20.78 -6.21
C ARG A 210 -3.14 19.45 -6.24
N ARG A 211 -2.44 18.32 -6.39
CA ARG A 211 -3.03 16.98 -6.33
C ARG A 211 -3.62 16.70 -4.94
N GLN A 212 -2.87 16.96 -3.88
CA GLN A 212 -3.31 16.74 -2.51
C GLN A 212 -4.52 17.60 -2.13
N SER A 213 -4.51 18.90 -2.45
CA SER A 213 -5.63 19.80 -2.17
C SER A 213 -6.93 19.35 -2.85
N ARG A 214 -6.87 18.81 -4.08
CA ARG A 214 -8.05 18.24 -4.75
C ARG A 214 -8.60 17.03 -4.00
N VAL A 215 -7.73 16.13 -3.56
CA VAL A 215 -8.14 14.91 -2.83
C VAL A 215 -8.68 15.26 -1.43
N ILE A 216 -8.08 16.24 -0.75
CA ILE A 216 -8.59 16.77 0.53
C ILE A 216 -9.99 17.36 0.35
N ALA A 217 -10.21 18.20 -0.66
CA ALA A 217 -11.52 18.81 -0.91
C ALA A 217 -12.62 17.75 -1.17
N VAL A 218 -12.29 16.67 -1.90
CA VAL A 218 -13.20 15.52 -2.07
C VAL A 218 -13.46 14.84 -0.73
N GLY A 219 -12.41 14.58 0.06
CA GLY A 219 -12.51 13.99 1.40
C GLY A 219 -13.40 14.77 2.36
N GLU A 220 -13.24 16.09 2.41
CA GLU A 220 -14.08 16.99 3.22
C GLU A 220 -15.54 16.96 2.77
N SER A 221 -15.79 16.91 1.46
CA SER A 221 -17.15 16.83 0.90
C SER A 221 -17.83 15.51 1.29
N LEU A 222 -17.09 14.39 1.23
CA LEU A 222 -17.58 13.09 1.70
C LEU A 222 -17.82 13.08 3.22
N ALA A 223 -16.96 13.71 4.01
CA ALA A 223 -17.13 13.81 5.46
C ALA A 223 -18.40 14.62 5.85
N ARG A 224 -18.82 15.57 5.00
CA ARG A 224 -20.09 16.31 5.12
C ARG A 224 -21.31 15.52 4.62
N GLY A 225 -21.12 14.32 4.05
CA GLY A 225 -22.19 13.49 3.51
C GLY A 225 -22.61 13.84 2.08
N GLU A 226 -21.78 14.57 1.33
CA GLU A 226 -22.06 14.94 -0.06
C GLU A 226 -21.77 13.76 -1.01
N ASN A 227 -22.64 13.49 -1.97
CA ASN A 227 -22.46 12.43 -2.98
C ASN A 227 -21.59 12.92 -4.14
N VAL A 228 -20.27 13.00 -3.91
CA VAL A 228 -19.28 13.44 -4.90
C VAL A 228 -18.49 12.31 -5.56
N VAL A 229 -18.77 11.05 -5.19
CA VAL A 229 -18.13 9.84 -5.73
C VAL A 229 -19.18 8.81 -6.15
N ALA A 230 -18.81 7.83 -6.96
CA ALA A 230 -19.73 6.78 -7.38
C ALA A 230 -20.25 5.97 -6.17
N PRO A 231 -21.50 5.51 -6.21
CA PRO A 231 -22.07 4.70 -5.13
C PRO A 231 -21.32 3.37 -5.00
N LEU A 232 -20.97 3.02 -3.76
CA LEU A 232 -20.15 1.84 -3.41
C LEU A 232 -20.78 0.50 -3.79
N ASN A 233 -22.10 0.46 -3.96
CA ASN A 233 -22.86 -0.72 -4.34
C ASN A 233 -23.70 -0.42 -5.59
N LEU A 234 -23.28 -0.91 -6.75
CA LEU A 234 -24.19 -1.06 -7.88
C LEU A 234 -25.07 -2.27 -7.61
N SER A 235 -26.39 -2.07 -7.51
CA SER A 235 -27.36 -3.15 -7.46
C SER A 235 -27.27 -4.00 -8.73
N GLY A 236 -26.48 -5.08 -8.70
CA GLY A 236 -26.45 -6.06 -9.80
C GLY A 236 -25.11 -6.70 -10.15
N MET A 237 -23.99 -6.36 -9.52
CA MET A 237 -22.73 -7.08 -9.79
C MET A 237 -22.69 -8.40 -9.02
N LYS A 238 -22.77 -9.51 -9.76
CA LYS A 238 -22.55 -10.87 -9.24
C LYS A 238 -21.13 -10.96 -8.67
N ASN A 239 -21.04 -11.50 -7.47
CA ASN A 239 -19.81 -11.75 -6.72
C ASN A 239 -18.69 -12.35 -7.60
N CYS A 240 -17.47 -11.84 -7.42
CA CYS A 240 -16.22 -12.49 -7.82
C CYS A 240 -16.10 -13.91 -7.22
#